data_AF-A0A946CWT7-F1
#
_entry.id   AF-A0A946CWT7-F1
#
_cell.length_a   1.000
_cell.length_b   1.000
_cell.length_c   1.000
_cell.angle_alpha   90.00
_cell.angle_beta   90.00
_cell.angle_gamma   90.00
#
_symmetry.space_group_name_H-M   'P 1'
#
loop_
_entity.id
_entity.type
_entity.pdbx_description
1 polymer ?
#
loop_
_entity_poly.entity_id
_entity_poly.type
_entity_poly.pdbx_seq_one_letter_code
_entity_poly.pdbx_strand_id
1 'polypeptide(L)'
;MNRIEFTLPDVGLREIEGFVWIEDGYLVLEVTDKLLGLVDTDTNLIKIEPNALADLHIKHRPFKDRLVLSPKKIDLLEAVPGKHVSSVQLKIWKTKRNEVVELVAEFNAIKQPQQTSLPADSSP
;
A
#
# COMPACT_ATOMS: atom_id res chain seq x y z
N MET A 1 -10.78 -11.64 -6.70
CA MET A 1 -10.04 -10.66 -5.88
C MET A 1 -10.08 -9.33 -6.60
N ASN A 2 -10.59 -8.27 -5.96
CA ASN A 2 -10.63 -6.93 -6.55
C ASN A 2 -9.25 -6.29 -6.42
N ARG A 3 -8.59 -6.08 -7.56
CA ARG A 3 -7.35 -5.29 -7.65
C ARG A 3 -7.71 -3.84 -7.89
N ILE A 4 -7.17 -2.94 -7.07
CA ILE A 4 -7.46 -1.51 -7.16
C ILE A 4 -6.29 -0.81 -7.84
N GLU A 5 -6.57 -0.16 -8.96
CA GLU A 5 -5.59 0.64 -9.68
C GLU A 5 -5.15 1.86 -8.88
N PHE A 6 -3.85 2.14 -8.89
CA PHE A 6 -3.28 3.35 -8.33
C PHE A 6 -2.20 3.96 -9.23
N THR A 7 -1.86 5.22 -8.92
CA THR A 7 -0.70 5.91 -9.48
C THR A 7 0.23 6.40 -8.37
N LEU A 8 1.54 6.31 -8.60
CA LEU A 8 2.61 6.77 -7.71
C LEU A 8 3.45 7.84 -8.41
N PRO A 9 3.84 8.92 -7.73
CA PRO A 9 4.83 9.84 -8.29
C PRO A 9 6.23 9.22 -8.25
N ASP A 10 6.94 9.23 -9.38
CA ASP A 10 8.34 8.81 -9.47
C ASP A 10 9.31 10.01 -9.45
N VAL A 11 10.62 9.75 -9.48
CA VAL A 11 11.68 10.76 -9.63
C VAL A 11 11.48 11.51 -10.96
N GLY A 12 10.83 12.67 -10.92
CA GLY A 12 10.56 13.53 -12.07
C GLY A 12 9.07 13.82 -12.26
N LEU A 13 8.63 14.08 -13.51
CA LEU A 13 7.21 14.25 -13.88
C LEU A 13 6.54 12.91 -14.27
N ARG A 14 7.15 11.77 -13.96
CA ARG A 14 6.63 10.44 -14.31
C ARG A 14 5.65 9.95 -13.24
N GLU A 15 4.51 9.39 -13.68
CA GLU A 15 3.60 8.64 -12.81
C GLU A 15 3.78 7.15 -13.11
N ILE A 16 4.04 6.36 -12.07
CA ILE A 16 4.07 4.90 -12.13
C ILE A 16 2.65 4.39 -11.88
N GLU A 17 2.23 3.41 -12.66
CA GLU A 17 0.94 2.73 -12.51
C GLU A 17 1.11 1.41 -11.76
N GLY A 18 0.07 1.00 -11.05
CA GLY A 18 0.10 -0.25 -10.30
C GLY A 18 -1.25 -0.68 -9.76
N PHE A 19 -1.25 -1.82 -9.08
CA PHE A 19 -2.43 -2.41 -8.45
C PHE A 19 -2.17 -2.71 -6.98
N VAL A 20 -3.17 -2.48 -6.14
CA VAL A 20 -3.16 -2.86 -4.73
C VAL A 20 -4.32 -3.79 -4.41
N TRP A 21 -4.05 -4.85 -3.65
CA TRP A 21 -5.07 -5.79 -3.14
C TRP A 21 -4.59 -6.46 -1.85
N ILE A 22 -5.48 -7.22 -1.22
CA ILE A 22 -5.15 -8.11 -0.11
C ILE A 22 -5.08 -9.55 -0.62
N GLU A 23 -4.01 -10.25 -0.27
CA GLU A 23 -3.78 -11.65 -0.62
C GLU A 23 -3.13 -12.36 0.56
N ASP A 24 -3.70 -13.49 0.99
CA ASP A 24 -3.21 -14.31 2.11
C ASP A 24 -2.93 -13.52 3.39
N GLY A 25 -3.67 -12.43 3.62
CA GLY A 25 -3.51 -11.55 4.78
C GLY A 25 -2.42 -10.47 4.62
N TYR A 26 -1.76 -10.39 3.47
CA TYR A 26 -0.78 -9.36 3.14
C TYR A 26 -1.40 -8.28 2.25
N LEU A 27 -0.96 -7.04 2.43
CA LEU A 27 -1.22 -5.99 1.44
C LEU A 27 -0.20 -6.13 0.32
N VAL A 28 -0.65 -6.34 -0.90
CA VAL A 28 0.22 -6.53 -2.07
C VAL A 28 0.18 -5.27 -2.94
N LEU A 29 1.36 -4.76 -3.29
CA LEU A 29 1.53 -3.74 -4.32
C LEU A 29 2.19 -4.37 -5.54
N GLU A 30 1.51 -4.33 -6.67
CA GLU A 30 2.09 -4.58 -7.98
C GLU A 30 2.40 -3.25 -8.62
N VAL A 31 3.67 -3.04 -8.97
CA VAL A 31 4.15 -1.81 -9.55
C VAL A 31 4.75 -2.10 -10.91
N THR A 32 4.30 -1.39 -11.94
CA THR A 32 4.73 -1.59 -13.31
C THR A 32 5.49 -0.37 -13.79
N ASP A 33 6.80 -0.49 -13.99
CA ASP A 33 7.59 0.60 -14.59
C ASP A 33 7.44 0.55 -16.11
N LYS A 34 6.61 1.44 -16.66
CA LYS A 34 6.50 1.62 -18.11
C LYS A 34 7.57 2.59 -18.58
N LEU A 35 8.76 2.08 -18.85
CA LEU A 35 9.73 2.77 -19.69
C LEU A 35 9.19 2.81 -21.13
N LEU A 36 8.62 3.95 -21.53
CA LEU A 36 8.18 4.22 -22.91
C LEU A 36 9.31 3.93 -23.91
N GLY A 37 9.28 2.75 -24.55
CA GLY A 37 10.19 2.36 -25.63
C GLY A 37 10.95 1.04 -25.44
N LEU A 38 10.83 0.35 -24.31
CA LEU A 38 11.46 -0.96 -24.08
C LEU A 38 10.38 -2.03 -23.87
N VAL A 39 10.58 -3.18 -24.51
CA VAL A 39 9.63 -4.32 -24.55
C VAL A 39 9.60 -5.07 -23.21
N ASP A 40 10.57 -4.84 -22.33
CA ASP A 40 10.66 -5.47 -21.02
C ASP A 40 9.93 -4.62 -19.98
N THR A 41 8.71 -5.04 -19.66
CA THR A 41 7.92 -4.48 -18.57
C THR A 41 8.36 -5.15 -17.28
N ASP A 42 9.21 -4.49 -16.50
CA ASP A 42 9.59 -4.98 -15.17
C ASP A 42 8.45 -4.71 -14.19
N THR A 43 7.77 -5.79 -13.79
CA THR A 43 6.73 -5.77 -12.75
C THR A 43 7.34 -6.16 -11.41
N ASN A 44 7.28 -5.25 -10.45
CA ASN A 44 7.73 -5.49 -9.08
C ASN A 44 6.54 -5.77 -8.16
N LEU A 45 6.57 -6.92 -7.48
CA LEU A 45 5.58 -7.31 -6.48
C LEU A 45 6.14 -7.10 -5.07
N ILE A 46 5.45 -6.28 -4.27
CA ILE A 46 5.84 -5.94 -2.91
C ILE A 46 4.74 -6.45 -1.98
N LYS A 47 5.03 -7.49 -1.20
CA LYS A 47 4.11 -8.01 -0.17
C LYS A 47 4.42 -7.36 1.17
N ILE A 48 3.39 -6.79 1.78
CA ILE A 48 3.51 -5.99 3.01
C ILE A 48 2.71 -6.68 4.10
N GLU A 49 3.41 -7.09 5.15
CA GLU A 49 2.79 -7.63 6.35
C GLU A 49 1.97 -6.57 7.10
N PRO A 50 0.81 -6.92 7.68
CA PRO A 50 0.02 -6.02 8.50
C PRO A 50 0.82 -5.32 9.60
N ASN A 51 1.75 -6.06 10.21
CA ASN A 51 2.61 -5.56 11.27
C ASN A 51 3.75 -4.65 10.79
N ALA A 52 4.10 -4.67 9.50
CA ALA A 52 5.10 -3.78 8.92
C ALA A 52 4.60 -2.33 8.81
N LEU A 53 3.27 -2.13 8.75
CA LEU A 53 2.66 -0.81 8.74
C LEU A 53 2.30 -0.34 10.16
N ALA A 54 2.70 0.89 10.48
CA ALA A 54 2.21 1.61 11.64
C ALA A 54 0.72 1.93 11.45
N ASP A 55 0.35 2.35 10.25
CA ASP A 55 -1.01 2.77 9.90
C ASP A 55 -1.30 2.62 8.40
N LEU A 56 -2.57 2.37 8.06
CA LEU A 56 -3.10 2.34 6.71
C LEU A 56 -4.45 3.06 6.69
N HIS A 57 -4.55 4.15 5.93
CA HIS A 57 -5.79 4.93 5.84
C HIS A 57 -5.97 5.62 4.48
N ILE A 58 -7.20 6.04 4.20
CA ILE A 58 -7.54 6.83 3.03
C ILE A 58 -7.69 8.31 3.39
N LYS A 59 -7.10 9.20 2.59
CA LYS A 59 -7.35 10.65 2.63
C LYS A 59 -8.19 11.05 1.43
N HIS A 60 -9.40 11.54 1.68
CA HIS A 60 -10.31 11.96 0.62
C HIS A 60 -9.88 13.25 -0.06
N ARG A 61 -10.07 13.29 -1.38
CA ARG A 61 -9.75 14.42 -2.26
C ARG A 61 -10.86 14.59 -3.32
N PRO A 62 -10.91 15.73 -4.02
CA PRO A 62 -11.94 15.98 -5.02
C PRO A 62 -11.86 15.07 -6.26
N PHE A 63 -10.65 14.68 -6.69
CA PHE A 63 -10.43 13.90 -7.93
C PHE A 63 -9.78 12.52 -7.69
N LYS A 64 -8.60 12.51 -7.07
CA LYS A 64 -7.86 11.29 -6.71
C LYS A 64 -7.61 11.26 -5.21
N ASP A 65 -8.23 10.31 -4.52
CA ASP A 65 -7.97 10.02 -3.11
C ASP A 65 -6.53 9.52 -2.92
N ARG A 66 -6.05 9.55 -1.69
CA ARG A 66 -4.73 9.01 -1.34
C ARG A 66 -4.88 7.85 -0.37
N LEU A 67 -4.47 6.66 -0.76
CA LEU A 67 -4.22 5.57 0.17
C LEU A 67 -2.82 5.77 0.76
N VAL A 68 -2.75 5.97 2.07
CA VAL A 68 -1.53 6.33 2.78
C VAL A 68 -1.06 5.13 3.59
N LEU A 69 0.10 4.59 3.20
CA LEU A 69 0.77 3.48 3.89
C LEU A 69 1.88 4.10 4.75
N SER A 70 1.75 4.00 6.06
CA SER A 70 2.76 4.51 6.99
C SER A 70 3.56 3.33 7.53
N PRO A 71 4.77 3.05 7.03
CA PRO A 71 5.57 1.94 7.51
C PRO A 71 6.17 2.21 8.90
N LYS A 72 6.47 1.15 9.63
CA LYS A 72 7.24 1.24 10.89
C LYS A 72 8.74 1.34 10.66
N LYS A 73 9.24 0.80 9.53
CA LYS A 73 10.66 0.75 9.16
C LYS A 73 10.89 1.45 7.82
N ILE A 74 12.08 2.02 7.65
CA ILE A 74 12.45 2.75 6.43
C ILE A 74 12.59 1.83 5.22
N ASP A 75 12.93 0.55 5.43
CA ASP A 75 13.13 -0.45 4.38
C ASP A 75 11.94 -0.57 3.41
N LEU A 76 10.70 -0.37 3.90
CA LEU A 76 9.51 -0.39 3.05
C LEU A 76 9.42 0.84 2.14
N LEU A 77 9.93 1.99 2.59
CA LEU A 77 9.99 3.20 1.78
C LEU A 77 11.01 3.06 0.64
N GLU A 78 12.07 2.27 0.85
CA GLU A 78 13.08 1.99 -0.17
C GLU A 78 12.62 0.93 -1.18
N ALA A 79 11.80 -0.02 -0.74
CA ALA A 79 11.26 -1.07 -1.61
C ALA A 79 10.22 -0.56 -2.62
N VAL A 80 9.49 0.52 -2.30
CA VAL A 80 8.49 1.12 -3.19
C VAL A 80 9.16 2.21 -4.04
N PRO A 81 9.09 2.13 -5.38
CA PRO A 81 9.71 3.15 -6.23
C PRO A 81 9.10 4.54 -6.01
N GLY A 82 9.92 5.57 -6.25
CA GLY A 82 9.60 6.98 -6.01
C GLY A 82 10.27 7.57 -4.76
N LYS A 83 10.05 8.86 -4.51
CA LYS A 83 10.58 9.57 -3.33
C LYS A 83 9.55 9.59 -2.21
N HIS A 84 9.76 8.76 -1.19
CA HIS A 84 8.90 8.71 -0.01
C HIS A 84 9.64 9.27 1.21
N VAL A 85 9.11 10.33 1.82
CA VAL A 85 9.76 10.98 2.99
C VAL A 85 9.47 10.20 4.28
N SER A 86 8.24 9.75 4.45
CA SER A 86 7.79 9.06 5.68
C SER A 86 6.62 8.10 5.45
N SER A 87 5.97 8.17 4.30
CA SER A 87 4.84 7.31 3.94
C SER A 87 4.75 7.18 2.42
N VAL A 88 4.21 6.04 1.99
CA VAL A 88 3.88 5.79 0.59
C VAL A 88 2.45 6.27 0.35
N GLN A 89 2.24 7.10 -0.67
CA GLN A 89 0.94 7.68 -0.99
C GLN A 89 0.49 7.26 -2.38
N LEU A 90 -0.39 6.26 -2.44
CA LEU A 90 -0.97 5.78 -3.69
C LEU A 90 -2.14 6.69 -4.07
N LYS A 91 -2.12 7.26 -5.27
CA LYS A 91 -3.23 8.07 -5.79
C LYS A 91 -4.25 7.16 -6.47
N ILE A 92 -5.49 7.19 -6.01
CA ILE A 92 -6.57 6.34 -6.51
C ILE A 92 -7.74 7.20 -6.97
N TRP A 93 -8.32 6.87 -8.13
CA TRP A 93 -9.49 7.59 -8.64
C TRP A 93 -10.67 7.50 -7.67
N LYS A 94 -11.39 8.61 -7.49
CA LYS A 94 -12.57 8.68 -6.61
C LYS A 94 -13.63 7.62 -6.93
N THR A 95 -13.73 7.16 -8.18
CA THR A 95 -14.64 6.08 -8.60
C THR A 95 -14.38 4.76 -7.86
N LYS A 96 -13.16 4.56 -7.35
CA LYS A 96 -12.72 3.37 -6.60
C LYS A 96 -12.76 3.55 -5.09
N ARG A 97 -13.33 4.65 -4.59
CA ARG A 97 -13.31 5.00 -3.15
C ARG A 97 -13.89 3.90 -2.25
N ASN A 98 -15.02 3.32 -2.62
CA ASN A 98 -15.65 2.28 -1.80
C ASN A 98 -14.76 1.03 -1.71
N GLU A 99 -14.18 0.61 -2.84
CA GLU A 99 -13.22 -0.51 -2.89
C GLU A 99 -12.01 -0.25 -1.98
N VAL A 100 -11.48 0.98 -1.94
CA VAL A 100 -10.35 1.33 -1.06
C VAL A 100 -10.75 1.34 0.40
N VAL A 101 -11.96 1.83 0.73
CA VAL A 101 -12.45 1.82 2.12
C VAL A 101 -12.61 0.39 2.61
N GLU A 102 -13.16 -0.50 1.79
CA GLU A 102 -13.28 -1.93 2.09
C GLU A 102 -11.90 -2.57 2.30
N LEU A 103 -10.95 -2.30 1.40
CA LEU A 103 -9.57 -2.79 1.53
C LEU A 103 -8.91 -2.31 2.85
N VAL A 104 -9.06 -1.04 3.20
CA VAL A 104 -8.51 -0.49 4.46
C VAL A 104 -9.16 -1.16 5.67
N ALA A 105 -10.48 -1.36 5.64
CA ALA A 105 -11.21 -2.01 6.72
C ALA A 105 -10.78 -3.47 6.89
N GLU A 106 -10.66 -4.22 5.79
CA GLU A 106 -10.19 -5.61 5.77
C GLU A 106 -8.76 -5.72 6.31
N PHE A 107 -7.84 -4.88 5.84
CA PHE A 107 -6.46 -4.86 6.33
C PHE A 107 -6.37 -4.59 7.84
N ASN A 108 -7.14 -3.62 8.34
CA ASN A 108 -7.16 -3.30 9.76
C ASN A 108 -7.78 -4.43 10.61
N ALA A 109 -8.78 -5.14 10.07
CA ALA A 109 -9.36 -6.32 10.72
C ALA A 109 -8.35 -7.48 10.80
N ILE A 110 -7.45 -7.64 9.83
CA ILE A 110 -6.36 -8.63 9.86
C ILE A 110 -5.26 -8.23 10.87
N LYS A 111 -4.98 -6.93 10.99
CA LYS A 111 -3.94 -6.40 11.89
C LYS A 111 -4.29 -6.54 13.37
N GLN A 112 -5.56 -6.36 13.76
CA GLN A 112 -6.00 -6.40 15.17
C GLN A 112 -5.74 -7.76 15.87
N PRO A 113 -6.07 -8.93 15.30
CA PRO A 113 -5.76 -10.24 15.86
C PRO A 113 -4.27 -10.46 16.16
N GLN A 114 -3.38 -9.87 15.37
CA GLN A 114 -1.93 -10.01 15.55
C GLN A 114 -1.35 -9.14 16.68
N GLN A 115 -2.08 -8.10 17.12
CA GLN A 115 -1.66 -7.26 18.25
C GLN A 115 -2.13 -7.81 19.60
N THR A 116 -3.23 -8.57 19.63
CA THR A 116 -3.84 -9.11 20.86
C THR A 116 -3.21 -10.44 21.32
N SER A 117 -2.22 -10.97 20.59
CA SER A 117 -1.59 -12.28 20.85
C SER A 117 -0.30 -12.22 21.67
N LEU A 118 0.00 -11.10 22.35
CA LEU A 118 1.01 -11.09 23.42
C LEU A 118 0.38 -11.67 24.70
N PRO A 119 0.86 -12.80 25.24
CA PRO A 119 0.40 -13.28 26.53
C PRO A 119 0.82 -12.27 27.58
N ALA A 120 -0.15 -11.86 28.40
CA ALA A 120 0.13 -11.35 29.73
C ALA A 120 0.78 -12.49 30.52
N ASP A 121 2.09 -12.67 30.35
CA ASP A 121 2.83 -13.58 31.21
C ASP A 121 2.78 -12.98 32.60
N SER A 122 2.04 -13.70 33.43
CA SER A 122 1.60 -13.30 34.75
C SER A 122 2.75 -13.49 35.73
N SER A 123 2.80 -12.58 36.69
CA SER A 123 3.58 -12.53 37.93
C SER A 123 4.03 -13.86 38.55
N PRO A 124 5.07 -13.79 39.41
CA PRO A 124 4.80 -13.68 40.85
C PRO A 124 4.99 -12.27 41.42
#